data_AF-A0A935ZP92-F1
#
_entry.id   AF-A0A935ZP92-F1
#
_cell.length_a   1.000
_cell.length_b   1.000
_cell.length_c   1.000
_cell.angle_alpha   90.00
_cell.angle_beta   90.00
_cell.angle_gamma   90.00
#
_symmetry.space_group_name_H-M   'P 1'
#
loop_
_entity.id
_entity.type
_entity.pdbx_description
1 polymer ?
#
loop_
_entity_poly.entity_id
_entity_poly.type
_entity_poly.pdbx_seq_one_letter_code
_entity_poly.pdbx_strand_id
1 'polypeptide(L)'
;MTTTTAVAARLPDGLRRIEVAELPRAALWLVADRDGMGSLWLAREGALAQIDCDPLPGAWALRIADVDDDGRAEALVALRKPAKYDPTLDHRLHVYAFDGDRCVPLWRGTRLAGRFDAIDAIDAHTIVVHERLSSTRARIASYRWHDFGFVLDAVRWANDMGDDAAPPPAELVRGMTWAPGTDAERELDPRCRGCPP
;
A
#
# COMPACT_ATOMS: atom_id res chain seq x y z
N MET A 1 2.94 -20.27 -23.23
CA MET A 1 3.23 -18.84 -23.00
C MET A 1 2.03 -18.07 -23.52
N THR A 2 1.09 -17.73 -22.65
CA THR A 2 -0.13 -17.01 -23.04
C THR A 2 0.19 -15.53 -22.97
N THR A 3 0.22 -14.86 -24.12
CA THR A 3 0.41 -13.43 -24.21
C THR A 3 -0.78 -12.76 -23.51
N THR A 4 -0.56 -12.17 -22.33
CA THR A 4 -1.52 -11.29 -21.67
C THR A 4 -1.75 -10.10 -22.60
N THR A 5 -2.84 -10.12 -23.36
CA THR A 5 -3.29 -8.95 -24.11
C THR A 5 -3.62 -7.88 -23.08
N ALA A 6 -2.80 -6.82 -23.02
CA ALA A 6 -3.10 -5.66 -22.22
C ALA A 6 -4.53 -5.22 -22.53
N VAL A 7 -5.39 -5.18 -21.52
CA VAL A 7 -6.78 -4.79 -21.69
C VAL A 7 -6.82 -3.31 -22.10
N ALA A 8 -7.01 -3.06 -23.38
CA ALA A 8 -7.11 -1.70 -23.94
C ALA A 8 -8.46 -1.10 -23.58
N ALA A 9 -8.57 -0.58 -22.36
CA ALA A 9 -9.70 0.22 -21.91
C ALA A 9 -9.29 1.70 -21.78
N ARG A 10 -10.25 2.62 -21.91
CA ARG A 10 -10.03 4.05 -21.66
C ARG A 10 -10.71 4.44 -20.35
N LEU A 11 -9.98 5.12 -19.47
CA LEU A 11 -10.56 5.73 -18.28
C LEU A 11 -11.48 6.90 -18.65
N PRO A 12 -12.60 7.09 -17.91
CA PRO A 12 -13.35 8.33 -17.93
C PRO A 12 -12.47 9.56 -17.69
N ASP A 13 -12.86 10.70 -18.25
CA ASP A 13 -12.14 11.96 -18.06
C ASP A 13 -12.13 12.39 -16.59
N GLY A 14 -11.02 12.97 -16.14
CA GLY A 14 -10.82 13.37 -14.73
C GLY A 14 -10.40 12.24 -13.79
N LEU A 15 -10.27 11.01 -14.30
CA LEU A 15 -9.70 9.88 -13.57
C LEU A 15 -8.26 9.61 -14.02
N ARG A 16 -7.42 9.23 -13.06
CA ARG A 16 -6.02 8.88 -13.27
C ARG A 16 -5.76 7.46 -12.78
N ARG A 17 -5.18 6.63 -13.64
CA ARG A 17 -4.68 5.30 -13.25
C ARG A 17 -3.47 5.46 -12.33
N ILE A 18 -3.52 4.84 -11.17
CA ILE A 18 -2.41 4.75 -10.20
C ILE A 18 -1.57 3.51 -10.53
N GLU A 19 -2.21 2.34 -10.56
CA GLU A 19 -1.53 1.06 -10.76
C GLU A 19 -2.46 0.05 -11.45
N VAL A 20 -1.86 -0.96 -12.07
CA VAL A 20 -2.56 -2.07 -12.73
C VAL A 20 -2.00 -3.38 -12.18
N ALA A 21 -2.90 -4.27 -11.78
CA ALA A 21 -2.57 -5.65 -11.48
C ALA A 21 -3.23 -6.57 -12.53
N GLU A 22 -2.40 -7.35 -13.20
CA GLU A 22 -2.83 -8.23 -14.29
C GLU A 22 -3.51 -9.49 -13.74
N LEU A 23 -4.59 -9.90 -14.41
CA LEU A 23 -5.30 -11.16 -14.18
C LEU A 23 -5.28 -11.96 -15.50
N PRO A 24 -5.50 -13.29 -15.47
CA PRO A 24 -5.40 -14.12 -16.69
C PRO A 24 -6.27 -13.68 -17.88
N ARG A 25 -7.40 -12.99 -17.62
CA ARG A 25 -8.36 -12.52 -18.65
C ARG A 25 -8.93 -11.12 -18.35
N ALA A 26 -8.29 -10.39 -17.47
CA ALA A 26 -8.75 -9.09 -17.01
C ALA A 26 -7.56 -8.31 -16.45
N ALA A 27 -7.79 -7.07 -16.05
CA ALA A 27 -6.86 -6.35 -15.21
C ALA A 27 -7.65 -5.58 -14.15
N LEU A 28 -7.12 -5.52 -12.94
CA LEU A 28 -7.65 -4.67 -11.90
C LEU A 28 -6.87 -3.37 -11.88
N TRP A 29 -7.57 -2.25 -11.97
CA TRP A 29 -6.99 -0.93 -12.02
C TRP A 29 -7.27 -0.21 -10.71
N LEU A 30 -6.23 0.28 -10.07
CA LEU A 30 -6.36 1.28 -9.03
C LEU A 30 -6.39 2.66 -9.69
N VAL A 31 -7.46 3.41 -9.45
CA VAL A 31 -7.74 4.67 -10.11
C VAL A 31 -8.03 5.73 -9.05
N ALA A 32 -7.49 6.94 -9.22
CA ALA A 32 -7.83 8.09 -8.40
C ALA A 32 -8.61 9.14 -9.21
N ASP A 33 -9.55 9.80 -8.55
CA ASP A 33 -10.15 11.04 -9.05
C ASP A 33 -9.25 12.26 -8.79
N ARG A 34 -9.77 13.44 -9.12
CA ARG A 34 -9.11 14.75 -8.95
C ARG A 34 -8.77 15.07 -7.49
N ASP A 35 -9.52 14.53 -6.54
CA ASP A 35 -9.38 14.79 -5.11
C ASP A 35 -8.46 13.74 -4.44
N GLY A 36 -7.94 12.80 -5.23
CA GLY A 36 -7.09 11.72 -4.74
C GLY A 36 -7.88 10.59 -4.08
N MET A 37 -9.20 10.51 -4.30
CA MET A 37 -10.00 9.40 -3.85
C MET A 37 -9.80 8.21 -4.77
N GLY A 38 -9.27 7.11 -4.20
CA GLY A 38 -9.05 5.87 -4.93
C GLY A 38 -10.32 5.04 -5.09
N SER A 39 -10.39 4.30 -6.19
CA SER A 39 -11.40 3.29 -6.51
C SER A 39 -10.77 2.15 -7.30
N LEU A 40 -11.37 0.96 -7.23
CA LEU A 40 -10.97 -0.20 -8.03
C LEU A 40 -11.86 -0.33 -9.26
N TRP A 41 -11.25 -0.67 -10.39
CA TRP A 41 -11.93 -0.85 -11.66
C TRP A 41 -11.51 -2.17 -12.30
N LEU A 42 -12.47 -2.93 -12.80
CA LEU A 42 -12.20 -4.14 -13.55
C LEU A 42 -12.20 -3.82 -15.05
N ALA A 43 -11.03 -3.98 -15.66
CA ALA A 43 -10.86 -3.92 -17.10
C ALA A 43 -10.97 -5.33 -17.68
N ARG A 44 -11.88 -5.52 -18.63
CA ARG A 44 -12.00 -6.71 -19.48
C ARG A 44 -12.00 -6.27 -20.94
N GLU A 45 -11.86 -7.21 -21.86
CA GLU A 45 -11.84 -6.91 -23.30
C GLU A 45 -13.02 -6.02 -23.70
N GLY A 46 -12.73 -4.79 -24.14
CA GLY A 46 -13.72 -3.78 -24.55
C GLY A 46 -14.59 -3.19 -23.43
N ALA A 47 -14.37 -3.53 -22.16
CA ALA A 47 -15.21 -3.10 -21.04
C ALA A 47 -14.39 -2.64 -19.84
N LEU A 48 -14.85 -1.57 -19.20
CA LEU A 48 -14.27 -1.04 -17.97
C LEU A 48 -15.39 -0.68 -17.01
N ALA A 49 -15.40 -1.30 -15.84
CA ALA A 49 -16.42 -1.09 -14.83
C ALA A 49 -15.78 -0.80 -13.47
N GLN A 50 -16.32 0.18 -12.75
CA GLN A 50 -15.94 0.42 -11.37
C GLN A 50 -16.50 -0.71 -10.49
N ILE A 51 -15.70 -1.18 -9.54
CA ILE A 51 -16.11 -2.14 -8.51
C ILE A 51 -16.62 -1.33 -7.30
N ASP A 52 -17.76 -1.71 -6.75
CA ASP A 52 -18.32 -1.12 -5.53
C ASP A 52 -17.44 -1.50 -4.32
N CYS A 53 -16.61 -0.57 -3.87
CA CYS A 53 -15.68 -0.75 -2.77
C CYS A 53 -15.74 0.43 -1.81
N ASP A 54 -15.31 0.23 -0.56
CA ASP A 54 -15.07 1.33 0.38
C ASP A 54 -14.19 2.40 -0.30
N PRO A 55 -14.40 3.71 -0.06
CA PRO A 55 -13.52 4.74 -0.57
C PRO A 55 -12.06 4.52 -0.16
N LEU A 56 -11.13 4.67 -1.11
CA LEU A 56 -9.69 4.38 -0.92
C LEU A 56 -8.86 5.68 -0.93
N PRO A 57 -9.01 6.58 0.07
CA PRO A 57 -8.29 7.85 0.07
C PRO A 57 -6.79 7.63 0.18
N GLY A 58 -6.02 8.34 -0.65
CA GLY A 58 -4.57 8.26 -0.66
C GLY A 58 -4.04 6.88 -1.06
N ALA A 59 -4.81 6.11 -1.84
CA ALA A 59 -4.33 4.86 -2.41
C ALA A 59 -3.14 5.10 -3.33
N TRP A 60 -2.13 4.24 -3.20
CA TRP A 60 -0.86 4.43 -3.91
C TRP A 60 -0.26 3.14 -4.46
N ALA A 61 -0.68 1.97 -3.97
CA ALA A 61 -0.29 0.71 -4.59
C ALA A 61 -1.41 -0.35 -4.58
N LEU A 62 -1.33 -1.26 -5.54
CA LEU A 62 -2.21 -2.40 -5.75
C LEU A 62 -1.39 -3.67 -6.02
N ARG A 63 -1.71 -4.74 -5.31
CA ARG A 63 -1.26 -6.10 -5.60
C ARG A 63 -2.45 -7.04 -5.65
N ILE A 64 -2.25 -8.20 -6.30
CA ILE A 64 -3.23 -9.28 -6.36
C ILE A 64 -2.54 -10.58 -6.00
N ALA A 65 -3.16 -11.35 -5.11
CA ALA A 65 -2.83 -12.74 -4.84
C ALA A 65 -4.00 -13.42 -4.14
N ASP A 66 -4.04 -14.76 -4.21
CA ASP A 66 -4.88 -15.61 -3.38
C ASP A 66 -4.20 -15.75 -2.00
N VAL A 67 -4.55 -14.86 -1.08
CA VAL A 67 -3.88 -14.77 0.22
C VAL A 67 -4.53 -15.65 1.28
N ASP A 68 -5.76 -16.12 1.09
CA ASP A 68 -6.48 -16.98 2.04
C ASP A 68 -6.68 -18.44 1.57
N ASP A 69 -6.16 -18.82 0.40
CA ASP A 69 -6.17 -20.17 -0.20
C ASP A 69 -7.55 -20.65 -0.67
N ASP A 70 -8.45 -19.73 -1.00
CA ASP A 70 -9.80 -20.08 -1.46
C ASP A 70 -9.89 -20.36 -2.97
N GLY A 71 -8.78 -20.18 -3.70
CA GLY A 71 -8.67 -20.33 -5.15
C GLY A 71 -9.07 -19.08 -5.94
N ARG A 72 -9.37 -17.98 -5.27
CA ARG A 72 -9.70 -16.68 -5.84
C ARG A 72 -8.65 -15.67 -5.40
N ALA A 73 -8.53 -14.59 -6.17
CA ALA A 73 -7.50 -13.61 -5.91
C ALA A 73 -8.10 -12.37 -5.23
N GLU A 74 -7.45 -11.93 -4.16
CA GLU A 74 -7.81 -10.73 -3.42
C GLU A 74 -7.04 -9.53 -3.97
N ALA A 75 -7.62 -8.35 -3.79
CA ALA A 75 -6.92 -7.09 -3.97
C ALA A 75 -6.30 -6.61 -2.67
N LEU A 76 -5.00 -6.37 -2.70
CA LEU A 76 -4.25 -5.73 -1.63
C LEU A 76 -3.97 -4.29 -2.02
N VAL A 77 -4.58 -3.35 -1.31
CA VAL A 77 -4.49 -1.92 -1.58
C VAL A 77 -3.70 -1.22 -0.49
N ALA A 78 -2.57 -0.63 -0.85
CA ALA A 78 -1.82 0.23 0.04
C ALA A 78 -2.36 1.66 -0.02
N LEU A 79 -2.62 2.24 1.16
CA LEU A 79 -3.21 3.55 1.36
C LEU A 79 -2.27 4.42 2.19
N ARG A 80 -2.30 5.74 2.02
CA ARG A 80 -1.68 6.70 2.93
C ARG A 80 -2.76 7.54 3.59
N LYS A 81 -3.17 7.14 4.80
CA LYS A 81 -4.32 7.75 5.52
C LYS A 81 -4.22 7.59 7.04
N PRO A 82 -4.91 8.46 7.82
CA PRO A 82 -5.18 8.19 9.22
C PRO A 82 -6.15 7.01 9.36
N ALA A 83 -6.09 6.33 10.51
CA ALA A 83 -7.03 5.30 10.92
C ALA A 83 -7.80 5.75 12.16
N LYS A 84 -9.00 5.20 12.38
CA LYS A 84 -9.89 5.57 13.50
C LYS A 84 -9.19 5.49 14.87
N TYR A 85 -8.37 4.47 15.07
CA TYR A 85 -7.67 4.20 16.33
C TYR A 85 -6.16 4.52 16.27
N ASP A 86 -5.66 5.05 15.14
CA ASP A 86 -4.29 5.55 14.95
C ASP A 86 -4.36 6.73 13.97
N PRO A 87 -4.56 7.97 14.47
CA PRO A 87 -4.79 9.13 13.61
C PRO A 87 -3.52 9.60 12.88
N THR A 88 -2.39 8.95 13.08
CA THR A 88 -1.16 9.25 12.34
C THR A 88 -1.39 9.03 10.85
N LEU A 89 -1.03 10.02 10.02
CA LEU A 89 -0.98 9.84 8.58
C LEU A 89 0.19 8.90 8.23
N ASP A 90 -0.13 7.66 7.85
CA ASP A 90 0.86 6.64 7.55
C ASP A 90 0.31 5.65 6.52
N HIS A 91 1.16 4.70 6.11
CA HIS A 91 0.78 3.63 5.20
C HIS A 91 -0.06 2.56 5.90
N ARG A 92 -1.16 2.19 5.25
CA ARG A 92 -2.15 1.22 5.68
C ARG A 92 -2.36 0.22 4.56
N LEU A 93 -2.75 -1.01 4.91
CA LEU A 93 -3.01 -2.06 3.94
C LEU A 93 -4.44 -2.55 4.14
N HIS A 94 -5.22 -2.53 3.07
CA HIS A 94 -6.55 -3.12 3.00
C HIS A 94 -6.53 -4.31 2.05
N VAL A 95 -7.28 -5.34 2.38
CA VAL A 95 -7.41 -6.59 1.62
C VAL A 95 -8.88 -6.82 1.33
N TYR A 96 -9.20 -7.01 0.06
CA TYR A 96 -10.57 -7.18 -0.42
C TYR A 96 -10.68 -8.45 -1.25
N ALA A 97 -11.62 -9.31 -0.88
CA ALA A 97 -12.19 -10.30 -1.79
C ALA A 97 -13.22 -9.64 -2.71
N PHE A 98 -13.73 -10.40 -3.68
CA PHE A 98 -14.74 -9.93 -4.61
C PHE A 98 -15.99 -10.82 -4.60
N ASP A 99 -17.15 -10.19 -4.50
CA ASP A 99 -18.46 -10.80 -4.72
C ASP A 99 -19.14 -10.07 -5.88
N GLY A 100 -19.07 -10.65 -7.08
CA GLY A 100 -19.56 -10.01 -8.30
C GLY A 100 -18.81 -8.71 -8.61
N ASP A 101 -19.53 -7.59 -8.60
CA ASP A 101 -19.02 -6.23 -8.83
C ASP A 101 -18.76 -5.46 -7.52
N ARG A 102 -18.68 -6.17 -6.39
CA ARG A 102 -18.49 -5.59 -5.06
C ARG A 102 -17.25 -6.12 -4.35
N CYS A 103 -16.53 -5.23 -3.67
CA CYS A 103 -15.49 -5.61 -2.72
C CYS A 103 -16.09 -6.10 -1.41
N VAL A 104 -15.55 -7.21 -0.90
CA VAL A 104 -15.79 -7.71 0.45
C VAL A 104 -14.51 -7.52 1.27
N PRO A 105 -14.50 -6.65 2.30
CA PRO A 105 -13.28 -6.42 3.08
C PRO A 105 -12.94 -7.66 3.92
N LEU A 106 -11.81 -8.29 3.61
CA LEU A 106 -11.27 -9.37 4.46
C LEU A 106 -10.47 -8.79 5.62
N TRP A 107 -9.66 -7.76 5.33
CA TRP A 107 -8.85 -7.11 6.36
C TRP A 107 -8.66 -5.63 6.08
N ARG A 108 -8.94 -4.79 7.09
CA ARG A 108 -8.72 -3.33 7.06
C ARG A 108 -7.76 -2.97 8.16
N GLY A 109 -6.52 -3.42 7.98
CA GLY A 109 -5.47 -3.27 8.97
C GLY A 109 -5.20 -1.81 9.28
N THR A 110 -5.29 -1.44 10.56
CA THR A 110 -4.70 -0.19 11.02
C THR A 110 -3.19 -0.23 10.74
N ARG A 111 -2.51 -1.35 10.98
CA ARG A 111 -1.09 -1.54 10.69
C ARG A 111 -0.79 -3.03 10.44
N LEU A 112 0.29 -3.31 9.72
CA LEU A 112 1.07 -4.52 9.93
C LEU A 112 1.80 -4.42 11.29
N ALA A 113 2.59 -5.42 11.68
CA ALA A 113 3.34 -5.29 12.94
C ALA A 113 4.29 -4.07 12.94
N GLY A 114 4.87 -3.72 11.79
CA GLY A 114 5.64 -2.50 11.55
C GLY A 114 4.95 -1.47 10.64
N ARG A 115 5.58 -0.30 10.51
CA ARG A 115 5.24 0.71 9.48
C ARG A 115 5.97 0.32 8.21
N PHE A 116 5.31 0.31 7.06
CA PHE A 116 5.94 -0.07 5.79
C PHE A 116 5.95 1.09 4.80
N ASP A 117 6.89 1.06 3.85
CA ASP A 117 7.05 2.07 2.80
C ASP A 117 6.82 1.55 1.38
N ALA A 118 7.00 0.25 1.19
CA ALA A 118 6.80 -0.40 -0.10
C ALA A 118 6.33 -1.84 0.11
N ILE A 119 5.60 -2.35 -0.88
CA ILE A 119 5.31 -3.79 -1.04
C ILE A 119 6.25 -4.29 -2.13
N ASP A 120 7.18 -5.16 -1.75
CA ASP A 120 8.23 -5.70 -2.61
C ASP A 120 7.68 -6.89 -3.42
N ALA A 121 7.13 -7.89 -2.72
CA ALA A 121 6.61 -9.10 -3.33
C ALA A 121 5.32 -9.56 -2.64
N ILE A 122 4.56 -10.35 -3.39
CA ILE A 122 3.39 -11.07 -2.90
C ILE A 122 3.33 -12.45 -3.54
N ASP A 123 2.97 -13.45 -2.73
CA ASP A 123 2.70 -14.80 -3.17
C ASP A 123 1.44 -15.34 -2.47
N ALA A 124 1.17 -16.64 -2.63
CA ALA A 124 0.11 -17.32 -1.90
C ALA A 124 0.39 -17.25 -0.38
N HIS A 125 -0.45 -16.49 0.32
CA HIS A 125 -0.40 -16.18 1.76
C HIS A 125 0.70 -15.25 2.24
N THR A 126 1.72 -14.90 1.45
CA THR A 126 2.82 -14.05 1.96
C THR A 126 2.86 -12.69 1.28
N ILE A 127 3.09 -11.65 2.08
CA ILE A 127 3.53 -10.34 1.58
C ILE A 127 4.93 -10.05 2.10
N VAL A 128 5.75 -9.43 1.26
CA VAL A 128 7.07 -8.93 1.62
C VAL A 128 7.05 -7.41 1.50
N VAL A 129 7.45 -6.73 2.57
CA VAL A 129 7.38 -5.27 2.68
C VAL A 129 8.70 -4.69 3.17
N HIS A 130 8.96 -3.45 2.75
CA HIS A 130 10.04 -2.64 3.32
C HIS A 130 9.50 -1.92 4.55
N GLU A 131 9.93 -2.33 5.74
CA GLU A 131 9.52 -1.69 6.98
C GLU A 131 10.44 -0.55 7.38
N ARG A 132 9.83 0.54 7.81
CA ARG A 132 10.48 1.70 8.42
C ARG A 132 10.51 1.55 9.93
N LEU A 133 11.73 1.51 10.48
CA LEU A 133 11.98 1.48 11.92
C LEU A 133 12.28 2.89 12.46
N SER A 134 12.96 3.71 11.67
CA SER A 134 13.21 5.13 11.92
C SER A 134 13.43 5.87 10.60
N SER A 135 13.72 7.18 10.64
CA SER A 135 14.06 7.96 9.45
C SER A 135 15.28 7.45 8.67
N THR A 136 16.15 6.67 9.31
CA THR A 136 17.42 6.17 8.76
C THR A 136 17.54 4.65 8.76
N ARG A 137 16.56 3.94 9.33
CA ARG A 137 16.60 2.47 9.43
C ARG A 137 15.37 1.84 8.84
N ALA A 138 15.62 0.86 7.98
CA ALA A 138 14.61 0.02 7.37
C ALA A 138 15.02 -1.46 7.45
N ARG A 139 14.05 -2.35 7.23
CA ARG A 139 14.26 -3.80 7.11
C ARG A 139 13.30 -4.39 6.09
N ILE A 140 13.58 -5.59 5.61
CA ILE A 140 12.63 -6.37 4.82
C ILE A 140 11.89 -7.30 5.77
N ALA A 141 10.57 -7.23 5.79
CA ALA A 141 9.73 -8.11 6.59
C ALA A 141 8.78 -8.91 5.70
N SER A 142 8.68 -10.20 6.00
CA SER A 142 7.71 -11.11 5.42
C SER A 142 6.59 -11.33 6.41
N TYR A 143 5.36 -11.27 5.93
CA TYR A 143 4.15 -11.51 6.69
C TYR A 143 3.35 -12.62 6.03
N ARG A 144 2.87 -13.57 6.84
CA ARG A 144 1.99 -14.63 6.38
C ARG A 144 0.54 -14.33 6.80
N TRP A 145 -0.39 -14.57 5.90
CA TRP A 145 -1.82 -14.57 6.21
C TRP A 145 -2.15 -15.70 7.18
N HIS A 146 -2.89 -15.38 8.22
CA HIS A 146 -3.33 -16.32 9.22
C HIS A 146 -4.72 -15.93 9.70
N ASP A 147 -5.70 -16.78 9.42
CA ASP A 147 -7.11 -16.60 9.78
C ASP A 147 -7.68 -15.29 9.21
N PHE A 148 -7.62 -14.20 9.97
CA PHE A 148 -8.23 -12.90 9.62
C PHE A 148 -7.21 -11.78 9.31
N GLY A 149 -5.92 -12.09 9.14
CA GLY A 149 -4.95 -11.06 8.77
C GLY A 149 -3.49 -11.51 8.73
N PHE A 150 -2.61 -10.53 8.53
CA PHE A 150 -1.17 -10.77 8.38
C PHE A 150 -0.43 -10.81 9.73
N VAL A 151 0.36 -11.86 9.93
CA VAL A 151 1.26 -12.05 11.08
C VAL A 151 2.71 -12.02 10.60
N LEU A 152 3.58 -11.35 11.34
CA LEU A 152 5.01 -11.30 11.02
C LEU A 152 5.59 -12.72 11.03
N ASP A 153 6.17 -13.13 9.91
CA ASP A 153 6.74 -14.47 9.72
C ASP A 153 8.26 -14.44 9.79
N ALA A 154 8.90 -13.55 9.01
CA ALA A 154 10.35 -13.46 8.95
C ALA A 154 10.82 -12.01 8.74
N VAL A 155 12.08 -11.76 9.10
CA VAL A 155 12.75 -10.48 8.89
C VAL A 155 14.12 -10.73 8.30
N ARG A 156 14.51 -9.89 7.33
CA ARG A 156 15.88 -9.77 6.85
C ARG A 156 16.36 -8.34 7.04
N TRP A 157 17.54 -8.18 7.62
CA TRP A 157 18.14 -6.86 7.81
C TRP A 157 18.91 -6.47 6.55
N ALA A 158 18.88 -5.18 6.20
CA ALA A 158 19.65 -4.67 5.07
C ALA A 158 21.16 -4.96 5.22
N ASN A 159 21.66 -5.05 6.46
CA ASN A 159 23.07 -5.29 6.78
C ASN A 159 23.48 -6.77 6.69
N ASP A 160 22.54 -7.71 6.48
CA ASP A 160 22.86 -9.13 6.25
C ASP A 160 23.25 -9.40 4.78
N MET A 161 23.20 -8.37 3.91
CA MET A 161 23.87 -8.36 2.62
C MET A 161 25.31 -7.90 2.85
N GLY A 162 26.23 -8.86 3.03
CA GLY A 162 27.60 -8.62 3.50
C GLY A 162 28.26 -7.37 2.90
N ASP A 163 28.69 -6.46 3.78
CA ASP A 163 29.57 -5.28 3.68
C ASP A 163 29.70 -4.43 2.39
N ASP A 164 29.04 -4.74 1.28
CA ASP A 164 29.15 -4.00 0.00
C ASP A 164 27.81 -3.43 -0.51
N ALA A 165 26.70 -3.59 0.24
CA ALA A 165 25.43 -2.99 -0.12
C ALA A 165 25.31 -1.57 0.46
N ALA A 166 25.80 -0.57 -0.28
CA ALA A 166 25.51 0.83 0.00
C ALA A 166 23.98 1.04 0.16
N PRO A 167 23.53 1.93 1.07
CA PRO A 167 22.12 2.30 1.14
C PRO A 167 21.64 2.75 -0.25
N PRO A 168 20.37 2.48 -0.62
CA PRO A 168 19.87 2.87 -1.94
C PRO A 168 20.15 4.36 -2.16
N PRO A 169 20.68 4.75 -3.33
CA PRO A 169 21.04 6.13 -3.59
C PRO A 169 19.81 7.03 -3.39
N ALA A 170 20.02 8.19 -2.77
CA ALA A 170 18.99 9.18 -2.45
C ALA A 170 18.19 9.69 -3.68
N GLU A 171 18.53 9.25 -4.89
CA GLU A 171 17.78 9.52 -6.12
C GLU A 171 16.48 8.70 -6.24
N LEU A 172 16.33 7.55 -5.57
CA LEU A 172 15.05 6.81 -5.51
C LEU A 172 14.01 7.47 -4.58
N VAL A 173 14.38 8.59 -3.94
CA VAL A 173 13.51 9.48 -3.14
C VAL A 173 13.19 10.79 -3.90
N ARG A 174 13.75 11.02 -5.10
CA ARG A 174 13.52 12.26 -5.86
C ARG A 174 12.23 12.18 -6.69
N GLY A 175 11.14 12.57 -6.03
CA GLY A 175 9.87 12.93 -6.66
C GLY A 175 8.98 13.83 -5.78
N MET A 176 9.26 13.91 -4.48
CA MET A 176 8.65 14.89 -3.58
C MET A 176 9.70 15.91 -3.18
N THR A 177 9.51 17.15 -3.64
CA THR A 177 10.28 18.32 -3.21
C THR A 177 10.15 18.46 -1.69
N TRP A 178 11.16 17.98 -0.96
CA TRP A 178 11.34 18.28 0.45
C TRP A 178 12.00 19.65 0.53
N ALA A 179 11.22 20.67 0.91
CA ALA A 179 11.79 21.90 1.42
C ALA A 179 12.26 21.64 2.86
N PRO A 180 13.55 21.76 3.20
CA PRO A 180 13.95 21.83 4.60
C PRO A 180 13.27 23.05 5.23
N GLY A 181 12.40 22.80 6.22
CA GLY A 181 12.04 23.84 7.17
C GLY A 181 13.34 24.33 7.82
N THR A 182 13.69 25.56 7.51
CA THR A 182 14.78 26.28 8.15
C THR A 182 14.57 26.32 9.66
N ASP A 183 15.67 26.22 10.40
CA ASP A 183 15.77 26.45 11.84
C ASP A 183 15.01 27.71 12.28
N ALA A 184 13.78 27.54 12.75
CA ALA A 184 13.02 28.53 13.51
C ALA A 184 11.77 27.88 14.12
N GLU A 185 11.92 27.11 15.20
CA GLU A 185 10.90 27.00 16.25
C GLU A 185 11.51 26.40 17.51
N ARG A 186 12.47 27.14 18.06
CA ARG A 186 12.86 27.07 19.47
C ARG A 186 12.41 28.37 20.12
N GLU A 187 11.10 28.56 20.23
CA GLU A 187 10.52 29.66 21.00
C GLU A 187 9.13 29.29 21.55
N LEU A 188 9.12 28.99 22.86
CA LEU A 188 8.06 29.32 23.83
C LEU A 188 6.59 28.92 23.51
N ASP A 189 6.13 27.81 24.09
CA ASP A 189 4.77 27.76 24.65
C ASP A 189 4.82 27.97 26.18
N PRO A 190 4.43 29.16 26.69
CA PRO A 190 4.37 29.45 28.13
C PRO A 190 3.16 28.81 28.85
N ARG A 191 2.45 27.84 28.25
CA ARG A 191 1.19 27.27 28.82
C ARG A 191 1.28 25.85 29.36
N CYS A 192 2.42 25.16 29.29
CA CYS A 192 2.58 23.91 30.04
C CYS A 192 2.89 24.17 31.52
N ARG A 193 1.85 24.52 32.29
CA ARG A 193 1.86 24.41 33.76
C ARG A 193 1.60 22.96 34.15
N GLY A 194 2.63 22.28 34.66
CA GLY A 194 2.45 21.18 35.61
C GLY A 194 2.63 19.76 35.08
N CYS A 195 3.87 19.35 34.84
CA CYS A 195 4.25 17.95 35.10
C CYS A 195 5.43 17.88 36.08
N PRO A 196 5.44 16.91 37.03
CA PRO A 196 6.29 16.87 38.23
C PRO A 196 7.69 16.29 37.94
N PRO A 197 8.62 16.36 38.93
CA PRO A 197 10.06 16.59 38.72
C PRO A 197 10.82 15.46 38.00
#